data_AF-A0A7S0EGS7-F1
#
_entry.id   AF-A0A7S0EGS7-F1
#
_cell.length_a   1.000
_cell.length_b   1.000
_cell.length_c   1.000
_cell.angle_alpha   90.00
_cell.angle_beta   90.00
_cell.angle_gamma   90.00
#
_symmetry.space_group_name_H-M   'P 1'
#
loop_
_entity.id
_entity.type
_entity.pdbx_description
1 polymer ?
#
loop_
_entity_poly.entity_id
_entity_poly.type
_entity_poly.pdbx_seq_one_letter_code
_entity_poly.pdbx_strand_id
1 'polypeptide(L)'
;EEQAGRQWVVLDGDVDPEWVENLNSLLDDNRLLTLPNGERISLPPSCRIIFEVEDLQHATLATISRCGMVWFGDNTLSLPQLLDRALVCVRGGLQPSAWVNVSALPELELESFCASAIEPFLKPDELMEQAIQHAAELEHVMPFCRQRALAA
;
A
#
# COMPACT_ATOMS: atom_id res chain seq x y z
N GLU A 1 -6.42 7.81 -35.21
CA GLU A 1 -5.30 7.35 -34.38
C GLU A 1 -5.84 7.10 -32.99
N GLU A 2 -5.87 5.85 -32.57
CA GLU A 2 -6.34 5.47 -31.25
C GLU A 2 -5.28 5.96 -30.24
N GLN A 3 -5.62 6.98 -29.45
CA GLN A 3 -4.76 7.40 -28.33
C GLN A 3 -4.74 6.25 -27.33
N ALA A 4 -3.78 5.33 -27.48
CA ALA A 4 -3.51 4.31 -26.49
C ALA A 4 -3.26 5.02 -25.14
N GLY A 5 -4.19 4.85 -24.22
CA GLY A 5 -4.12 5.43 -22.89
C GLY A 5 -2.81 5.07 -22.19
N ARG A 6 -2.40 5.88 -21.21
CA ARG A 6 -1.20 5.61 -20.42
C ARG A 6 -1.32 4.24 -19.73
N GLN A 7 -0.34 3.36 -19.92
CA GLN A 7 -0.32 2.01 -19.35
C GLN A 7 0.65 1.97 -18.17
N TRP A 8 0.26 1.32 -17.08
CA TRP A 8 1.07 1.18 -15.87
C TRP A 8 1.19 -0.30 -15.56
N VAL A 9 2.42 -0.76 -15.36
CA VAL A 9 2.74 -2.09 -14.85
C VAL A 9 3.28 -1.90 -13.44
N VAL A 10 2.54 -2.37 -12.44
CA VAL A 10 2.95 -2.32 -11.03
C VAL A 10 3.40 -3.71 -10.63
N LEU A 11 4.63 -3.81 -10.14
CA LEU A 11 5.22 -5.02 -9.60
C LEU A 11 5.24 -4.84 -8.07
N ASP A 12 4.25 -5.43 -7.41
CA ASP A 12 4.06 -5.39 -5.95
C ASP A 12 4.62 -6.67 -5.33
N GLY A 13 5.80 -6.56 -4.72
CA GLY A 13 6.52 -7.66 -4.12
C GLY A 13 8.03 -7.43 -4.04
N ASP A 14 8.71 -8.36 -3.36
CA ASP A 14 10.14 -8.26 -3.09
C ASP A 14 10.99 -8.29 -4.36
N VAL A 15 12.06 -7.50 -4.36
CA VAL A 15 13.04 -7.46 -5.46
C VAL A 15 14.16 -8.43 -5.20
N ASP A 16 14.14 -9.52 -5.99
CA ASP A 16 15.20 -10.50 -6.04
C ASP A 16 16.17 -10.18 -7.19
N PRO A 17 17.49 -10.33 -6.97
CA PRO A 17 18.48 -10.01 -7.98
C PRO A 17 18.33 -10.88 -9.25
N GLU A 18 17.86 -12.14 -9.13
CA GLU A 18 17.73 -13.05 -10.26
C GLU A 18 16.74 -12.55 -11.33
N TRP A 19 15.57 -12.06 -10.92
CA TRP A 19 14.57 -11.61 -11.89
C TRP A 19 14.78 -10.14 -12.28
N VAL A 20 15.26 -9.30 -11.37
CA VAL A 20 15.44 -7.87 -11.65
C VAL A 20 16.57 -7.64 -12.65
N GLU A 21 17.58 -8.52 -12.70
CA GLU A 21 18.65 -8.45 -13.69
C GLU A 21 18.12 -8.58 -15.13
N ASN A 22 17.12 -9.43 -15.35
CA ASN A 22 16.48 -9.60 -16.64
C ASN A 22 15.74 -8.33 -17.11
N LEU A 23 15.41 -7.43 -16.17
CA LEU A 23 14.75 -6.16 -16.47
C LEU A 23 15.72 -5.00 -16.69
N ASN A 24 17.02 -5.18 -16.47
CA ASN A 24 17.98 -4.09 -16.59
C ASN A 24 17.98 -3.41 -17.99
N SER A 25 17.82 -4.19 -19.07
CA SER A 25 17.69 -3.67 -20.45
C SER A 25 16.32 -3.05 -20.75
N LEU A 26 15.32 -3.35 -19.94
CA LEU A 26 14.01 -2.73 -20.01
C LEU A 26 13.99 -1.37 -19.28
N LEU A 27 14.77 -1.27 -18.20
CA LEU A 27 14.86 -0.09 -17.34
C LEU A 27 15.90 0.94 -17.82
N ASP A 28 16.81 0.56 -18.72
CA ASP A 28 17.77 1.48 -19.32
C ASP A 28 17.18 2.29 -20.50
N ASP A 29 18.02 3.07 -21.17
CA ASP A 29 17.62 3.89 -22.32
C ASP A 29 17.13 3.06 -23.52
N ASN A 30 17.48 1.77 -23.60
CA ASN A 30 17.08 0.91 -24.70
C ASN A 30 15.60 0.53 -24.61
N ARG A 31 15.03 0.45 -23.40
CA ARG A 31 13.63 0.07 -23.15
C ARG A 31 13.22 -1.22 -23.87
N LEU A 32 14.09 -2.22 -23.81
CA LEU A 32 13.94 -3.51 -24.49
C LEU A 32 13.95 -4.67 -23.49
N LEU A 33 12.84 -5.40 -23.42
CA LEU A 33 12.79 -6.68 -22.73
C LEU A 33 13.30 -7.77 -23.68
N THR A 34 14.36 -8.45 -23.28
CA THR A 34 14.91 -9.59 -24.05
C THR A 34 14.47 -10.88 -23.40
N LEU A 35 13.67 -11.67 -24.12
CA LEU A 35 13.22 -12.97 -23.67
C LEU A 35 14.30 -14.05 -23.93
N PRO A 36 14.31 -15.17 -23.17
CA PRO A 36 15.28 -16.26 -23.36
C PRO A 36 15.27 -16.90 -24.75
N ASN A 37 14.14 -16.80 -25.46
CA ASN A 37 14.00 -17.25 -26.85
C ASN A 37 14.67 -16.31 -27.88
N GLY A 38 15.24 -15.19 -27.43
CA GLY A 38 15.88 -14.16 -28.27
C GLY A 38 14.91 -13.09 -28.79
N GLU A 39 13.62 -13.18 -28.48
CA GLU A 39 12.64 -12.16 -28.84
C GLU A 39 12.87 -10.87 -28.05
N ARG A 40 12.67 -9.74 -28.71
CA ARG A 40 12.90 -8.42 -28.15
C ARG A 40 11.62 -7.62 -28.20
N ILE A 41 11.10 -7.28 -27.03
CA ILE A 41 9.87 -6.52 -26.87
C ILE A 41 10.25 -5.10 -26.43
N SER A 42 9.94 -4.11 -27.26
CA SER A 42 10.17 -2.71 -26.91
C SER A 42 9.01 -2.17 -26.08
N LEU A 43 9.34 -1.46 -25.01
CA LEU A 43 8.35 -0.82 -24.15
C LEU A 43 7.81 0.46 -24.83
N PRO A 44 6.49 0.56 -25.08
CA PRO A 44 5.90 1.76 -25.66
C PRO A 44 6.14 2.99 -24.78
N PRO A 45 6.26 4.20 -25.35
CA PRO A 45 6.51 5.42 -24.58
C PRO A 45 5.38 5.78 -23.59
N SER A 46 4.17 5.29 -23.84
CA SER A 46 2.99 5.43 -22.97
C SER A 46 2.99 4.50 -21.76
N CYS A 47 3.90 3.51 -21.71
CA CYS A 47 3.99 2.55 -20.62
C CYS A 47 4.95 3.04 -19.53
N ARG A 48 4.63 2.72 -18.28
CA ARG A 48 5.44 3.00 -17.08
C ARG A 48 5.47 1.76 -16.20
N ILE A 49 6.63 1.46 -15.64
CA ILE A 49 6.83 0.36 -14.70
C ILE A 49 7.06 0.98 -13.32
N ILE A 50 6.38 0.46 -12.31
CA ILE A 50 6.50 0.84 -10.91
C ILE A 50 6.81 -0.42 -10.12
N PHE A 51 7.73 -0.30 -9.17
CA PHE A 51 8.05 -1.34 -8.20
C PHE A 51 7.52 -0.86 -6.85
N GLU A 52 6.64 -1.63 -6.25
CA GLU A 52 6.24 -1.51 -4.84
C GLU A 52 6.98 -2.60 -4.08
N VAL A 53 7.84 -2.19 -3.15
CA VAL A 53 8.81 -3.07 -2.48
C VAL A 53 8.90 -2.65 -1.01
N GLU A 54 9.08 -3.60 -0.11
CA GLU A 54 9.31 -3.30 1.32
C GLU A 54 10.73 -2.73 1.52
N ASP A 55 11.74 -3.40 0.97
CA ASP A 55 13.12 -2.93 0.98
C ASP A 55 13.89 -3.29 -0.31
N LEU A 56 15.13 -2.80 -0.38
CA LEU A 56 16.04 -3.00 -1.51
C LEU A 56 17.33 -3.70 -1.08
N GLN A 57 17.33 -4.46 0.02
CA GLN A 57 18.53 -5.10 0.57
C GLN A 57 19.19 -6.06 -0.43
N HIS A 58 18.38 -6.68 -1.29
CA HIS A 58 18.84 -7.65 -2.29
C HIS A 58 18.95 -7.07 -3.71
N ALA A 59 18.59 -5.80 -3.91
CA ALA A 59 18.68 -5.15 -5.21
C ALA A 59 20.11 -4.67 -5.51
N THR A 60 20.53 -4.84 -6.78
CA THR A 60 21.85 -4.36 -7.22
C THR A 60 21.84 -2.83 -7.46
N LEU A 61 22.98 -2.17 -7.23
CA LEU A 61 23.15 -0.74 -7.55
C LEU A 61 22.89 -0.43 -9.04
N ALA A 62 23.13 -1.39 -9.93
CA ALA A 62 22.86 -1.25 -11.36
C ALA A 62 21.36 -1.13 -11.66
N THR A 63 20.51 -1.79 -10.88
CA THR A 63 19.05 -1.68 -10.99
C THR A 63 18.56 -0.37 -10.38
N ILE A 64 19.02 -0.05 -9.16
CA ILE A 64 18.58 1.14 -8.42
C ILE A 64 18.94 2.43 -9.18
N SER A 65 20.12 2.48 -9.83
CA SER A 65 20.56 3.65 -10.61
C SER A 65 19.71 3.96 -11.84
N ARG A 66 18.89 3.02 -12.32
CA ARG A 66 18.02 3.19 -13.49
C ARG A 66 16.58 3.58 -13.11
N CYS A 67 16.25 3.54 -11.83
CA CYS A 67 14.91 3.82 -11.32
C CYS A 67 14.86 5.16 -10.59
N GLY A 68 13.76 5.90 -10.76
CA GLY A 68 13.42 6.99 -9.85
C GLY A 68 12.92 6.44 -8.52
N MET A 69 13.42 6.97 -7.40
CA MET A 69 13.07 6.48 -6.07
C MET A 69 12.07 7.40 -5.37
N VAL A 70 11.03 6.80 -4.79
CA VAL A 70 10.08 7.49 -3.89
C VAL A 70 10.13 6.77 -2.55
N TRP A 71 10.60 7.46 -1.51
CA TRP A 71 10.74 6.89 -0.18
C TRP A 71 9.44 7.06 0.63
N PHE A 72 8.85 5.94 1.04
CA PHE A 72 7.73 5.89 1.97
C PHE A 72 8.26 5.48 3.35
N GLY A 73 8.42 6.44 4.26
CA GLY A 73 8.88 6.17 5.62
C GLY A 73 7.72 5.99 6.59
N ASP A 74 8.03 5.58 7.82
CA ASP A 74 7.05 5.36 8.90
C ASP A 74 6.19 6.59 9.24
N ASN A 75 6.70 7.79 8.94
CA ASN A 75 6.01 9.06 9.18
C ASN A 75 5.23 9.56 7.96
N THR A 76 5.26 8.85 6.83
CA THR A 76 4.51 9.24 5.62
C THR A 76 3.00 9.10 5.82
N LEU A 77 2.57 8.12 6.62
CA LEU A 77 1.17 7.93 7.01
C LEU A 77 1.05 8.02 8.53
N SER A 78 0.44 9.09 9.03
CA SER A 78 0.26 9.27 10.47
C SER A 78 -0.92 8.43 10.98
N LEU A 79 -0.86 8.03 12.24
CA LEU A 79 -1.94 7.30 12.89
C LEU A 79 -3.29 8.03 12.79
N PRO A 80 -3.39 9.36 13.05
CA PRO A 80 -4.64 10.09 12.86
C PRO A 80 -5.23 9.98 11.45
N GLN A 81 -4.39 10.00 10.40
CA GLN A 81 -4.84 9.87 9.01
C GLN A 81 -5.44 8.47 8.73
N LEU A 82 -4.87 7.42 9.33
CA LEU A 82 -5.40 6.06 9.22
C LEU A 82 -6.74 5.92 9.95
N LEU A 83 -6.87 6.54 11.12
CA LEU A 83 -8.10 6.54 11.90
C LEU A 83 -9.22 7.35 11.24
N ASP A 84 -8.90 8.52 10.67
CA ASP A 84 -9.83 9.33 9.89
C ASP A 84 -10.36 8.56 8.68
N ARG A 85 -9.48 7.85 7.96
CA ARG A 85 -9.89 6.95 6.87
C ARG A 85 -10.86 5.89 7.37
N ALA A 86 -10.55 5.22 8.50
CA ALA A 86 -11.41 4.18 9.05
C ALA A 86 -12.80 4.72 9.41
N LEU A 87 -12.89 5.92 10.00
CA LEU A 87 -14.16 6.60 10.26
C LEU A 87 -14.95 6.89 8.98
N VAL A 88 -14.28 7.32 7.91
CA VAL A 88 -14.93 7.55 6.61
C VAL A 88 -15.47 6.23 6.03
N CYS A 89 -14.72 5.13 6.15
CA CYS A 89 -15.19 3.81 5.72
C CYS A 89 -16.44 3.37 6.52
N VAL A 90 -16.46 3.59 7.83
CA VAL A 90 -17.62 3.29 8.69
C VAL A 90 -18.81 4.18 8.35
N ARG A 91 -18.62 5.41 7.89
CA ARG A 91 -19.72 6.35 7.52
C ARG A 91 -20.39 6.05 6.16
N GLY A 92 -20.06 4.93 5.51
CA GLY A 92 -20.80 4.42 4.35
C GLY A 92 -20.21 4.80 2.99
N GLY A 93 -19.21 4.04 2.52
CA GLY A 93 -18.69 4.22 1.15
C GLY A 93 -17.76 3.12 0.58
N LEU A 94 -18.29 1.88 0.45
CA LEU A 94 -17.82 0.68 -0.33
C LEU A 94 -17.05 -0.46 0.42
N GLN A 95 -17.54 -1.70 0.19
CA GLN A 95 -17.49 -3.01 0.93
C GLN A 95 -16.54 -4.06 0.25
N PRO A 96 -16.32 -5.35 0.67
CA PRO A 96 -17.05 -6.22 1.63
C PRO A 96 -16.24 -7.25 2.49
N SER A 97 -16.73 -7.60 3.68
CA SER A 97 -16.88 -9.02 4.08
C SER A 97 -17.92 -9.17 5.20
N ALA A 98 -18.86 -10.11 5.03
CA ALA A 98 -20.02 -10.38 5.89
C ALA A 98 -19.64 -10.53 7.39
N TRP A 99 -20.46 -10.25 8.42
CA TRP A 99 -21.92 -10.35 8.63
C TRP A 99 -22.41 -9.24 9.59
N VAL A 100 -23.63 -8.71 9.43
CA VAL A 100 -24.27 -7.75 10.39
C VAL A 100 -25.74 -8.10 10.65
N ASN A 101 -26.22 -7.89 11.90
CA ASN A 101 -27.60 -7.46 12.19
C ASN A 101 -27.68 -6.68 13.53
N VAL A 102 -28.08 -5.41 13.52
CA VAL A 102 -28.42 -4.61 14.73
C VAL A 102 -29.89 -4.15 14.67
N SER A 103 -30.73 -5.01 14.12
CA SER A 103 -32.19 -5.15 14.15
C SER A 103 -33.17 -3.98 13.96
N ALA A 104 -32.83 -2.69 13.93
CA ALA A 104 -33.89 -1.67 13.74
C ALA A 104 -33.50 -0.31 13.14
N LEU A 105 -32.24 -0.06 12.77
CA LEU A 105 -31.85 1.21 12.16
C LEU A 105 -31.58 1.03 10.66
N PRO A 106 -31.95 2.00 9.80
CA PRO A 106 -31.40 2.08 8.45
C PRO A 106 -29.88 2.01 8.57
N GLU A 107 -29.24 1.07 7.86
CA GLU A 107 -27.82 0.70 8.00
C GLU A 107 -26.88 1.92 8.06
N LEU A 108 -27.17 2.94 7.25
CA LEU A 108 -26.45 4.20 7.15
C LEU A 108 -26.56 5.09 8.41
N GLU A 109 -27.70 5.06 9.11
CA GLU A 109 -27.92 5.85 10.33
C GLU A 109 -27.21 5.25 11.54
N LEU A 110 -27.15 3.91 11.61
CA LEU A 110 -26.38 3.22 12.64
C LEU A 110 -24.89 3.41 12.45
N GLU A 111 -24.40 3.25 11.22
CA GLU A 111 -23.01 3.48 10.83
C GLU A 111 -22.55 4.90 11.18
N SER A 112 -23.37 5.90 10.83
CA SER A 112 -23.14 7.29 11.19
C SER A 112 -23.14 7.50 12.71
N PHE A 113 -24.10 6.92 13.42
CA PHE A 113 -24.19 7.01 14.88
C PHE A 113 -22.97 6.38 15.57
N CYS A 114 -22.57 5.17 15.16
CA CYS A 114 -21.40 4.49 15.68
C CYS A 114 -20.11 5.26 15.38
N ALA A 115 -19.96 5.80 14.16
CA ALA A 115 -18.81 6.63 13.81
C ALA A 115 -18.75 7.89 14.70
N SER A 116 -19.87 8.57 14.92
CA SER A 116 -19.93 9.75 15.81
C SER A 116 -19.67 9.41 17.28
N ALA A 117 -20.06 8.21 17.73
CA ALA A 117 -19.79 7.76 19.09
C ALA A 117 -18.31 7.39 19.30
N ILE A 118 -17.64 6.86 18.28
CA ILE A 118 -16.26 6.37 18.36
C ILE A 118 -15.25 7.49 18.05
N GLU A 119 -15.60 8.46 17.20
CA GLU A 119 -14.75 9.58 16.77
C GLU A 119 -13.98 10.30 17.90
N PRO A 120 -14.54 10.57 19.09
CA PRO A 120 -13.80 11.18 20.19
C PRO A 120 -12.59 10.35 20.65
N PHE A 121 -12.69 9.01 20.62
CA PHE A 121 -11.64 8.11 21.08
C PHE A 121 -10.52 7.88 20.04
N LEU A 122 -10.74 8.34 18.81
CA LEU A 122 -9.82 8.20 17.69
C LEU A 122 -8.99 9.46 17.41
N LYS A 123 -9.23 10.54 18.17
CA LYS A 123 -8.45 11.77 18.05
C LYS A 123 -7.00 11.56 18.53
N PRO A 124 -6.06 12.41 18.11
CA PRO A 124 -4.68 12.38 18.61
C PRO A 124 -4.65 12.47 20.14
N ASP A 125 -3.71 11.77 20.77
CA ASP A 125 -3.47 11.69 22.21
C ASP A 125 -4.58 11.02 23.06
N GLU A 126 -5.62 10.50 22.43
CA GLU A 126 -6.72 9.78 23.10
C GLU A 126 -6.42 8.27 23.20
N LEU A 127 -7.46 7.50 23.56
CA LEU A 127 -7.40 6.06 23.84
C LEU A 127 -6.61 5.25 22.80
N MET A 128 -6.85 5.46 21.51
CA MET A 128 -6.23 4.63 20.46
C MET A 128 -4.73 4.84 20.32
N GLU A 129 -4.27 6.09 20.39
CA GLU A 129 -2.84 6.38 20.26
C GLU A 129 -2.07 5.85 21.47
N GLN A 130 -2.61 6.06 22.68
CA GLN A 130 -2.05 5.50 23.92
C GLN A 130 -2.03 3.98 23.91
N ALA A 131 -3.11 3.34 23.43
CA ALA A 131 -3.21 1.89 23.35
C ALA A 131 -2.19 1.31 22.35
N ILE A 132 -2.03 1.93 21.17
CA ILE A 132 -1.05 1.48 20.17
C ILE A 132 0.38 1.68 20.66
N GLN A 133 0.66 2.80 21.32
CA GLN A 133 1.98 3.07 21.88
C GLN A 133 2.32 2.06 22.98
N HIS A 134 1.39 1.79 23.89
CA HIS A 134 1.59 0.78 24.92
C HIS A 134 1.73 -0.62 24.32
N ALA A 135 0.91 -0.96 23.32
CA ALA A 135 0.99 -2.25 22.63
C ALA A 135 2.36 -2.44 21.96
N ALA A 136 2.98 -1.37 21.44
CA ALA A 136 4.32 -1.43 20.84
C ALA A 136 5.43 -1.79 21.83
N GLU A 137 5.22 -1.57 23.13
CA GLU A 137 6.18 -1.88 24.20
C GLU A 137 6.10 -3.34 24.68
N LEU A 138 5.01 -4.04 24.35
CA LEU A 138 4.80 -5.41 24.77
C LEU A 138 5.61 -6.40 23.91
N GLU A 139 5.93 -7.57 24.49
CA GLU A 139 6.52 -8.65 23.71
C GLU A 139 5.46 -9.31 22.81
N HIS A 140 5.81 -9.43 21.53
CA HIS A 140 4.99 -10.07 20.51
C HIS A 140 5.76 -11.23 19.89
N VAL A 141 5.02 -12.26 19.44
CA VAL A 141 5.60 -13.34 18.65
C VAL A 141 6.11 -12.83 17.29
N MET A 142 5.43 -11.83 16.72
CA MET A 142 5.77 -11.20 15.44
C MET A 142 6.21 -9.75 15.65
N PRO A 143 7.12 -9.19 14.83
CA PRO A 143 7.53 -7.79 14.93
C PRO A 143 6.34 -6.84 14.91
N PHE A 144 6.21 -5.95 15.89
CA PHE A 144 5.04 -5.08 16.02
C PHE A 144 4.86 -4.19 14.78
N CYS A 145 3.64 -4.15 14.24
CA CYS A 145 3.30 -3.32 13.08
C CYS A 145 1.98 -2.58 13.37
N ARG A 146 2.00 -1.25 13.26
CA ARG A 146 0.83 -0.39 13.52
C ARG A 146 -0.34 -0.72 12.60
N GLN A 147 -0.08 -0.95 11.31
CA GLN A 147 -1.13 -1.32 10.35
C GLN A 147 -1.79 -2.64 10.74
N ARG A 148 -1.01 -3.64 11.16
CA ARG A 148 -1.55 -4.93 11.63
C ARG A 148 -2.33 -4.78 12.93
N ALA A 149 -1.85 -3.94 13.85
CA ALA A 149 -2.55 -3.66 15.11
C ALA A 149 -3.89 -2.93 14.89
N LEU A 150 -4.01 -2.12 13.83
CA LEU A 150 -5.23 -1.41 13.45
C LEU A 150 -6.22 -2.24 12.61
N ALA A 151 -5.72 -3.23 11.88
CA ALA A 151 -6.52 -4.06 10.97
C ALA A 151 -7.08 -5.34 11.63
N ALA A 152 -6.61 -5.68 12.83
CA ALA A 152 -7.06 -6.84 13.60
C ALA A 152 -8.36 -6.56 14.37
#